data_AF-A0A3D1R963-F1
#
_entry.id   AF-A0A3D1R963-F1
#
_cell.length_a   1.000
_cell.length_b   1.000
_cell.length_c   1.000
_cell.angle_alpha   90.00
_cell.angle_beta   90.00
_cell.angle_gamma   90.00
#
_symmetry.space_group_name_H-M   'P 1'
#
loop_
_entity.id
_entity.type
_entity.pdbx_description
1 polymer ?
#
loop_
_entity_poly.entity_id
_entity_poly.type
_entity_poly.pdbx_seq_one_letter_code
_entity_poly.pdbx_strand_id
1 'polypeptide(L)'
;MSRIFHVGISGSYGGTNLGDEAILAGIIGELRRSLPVEITVFSRNPEDTLQRHQVEHAVPVRQALRDEMVAPLRSLDLFVLGGGGIL
;
A
#
# COMPACT_ATOMS: atom_id res chain seq x y z
N MET A 1 -15.69 -20.27 -1.77
CA MET A 1 -14.61 -19.33 -2.17
C MET A 1 -13.92 -18.83 -0.92
N SER A 2 -12.60 -18.74 -0.94
CA SER A 2 -11.84 -18.05 0.11
C SER A 2 -12.17 -16.55 0.10
N ARG A 3 -12.33 -15.95 1.27
CA ARG A 3 -12.54 -14.50 1.44
C ARG A 3 -11.29 -13.75 0.96
N ILE A 4 -11.45 -12.69 0.18
CA ILE A 4 -10.37 -11.75 -0.18
C ILE A 4 -10.23 -10.73 0.96
N PHE A 5 -8.98 -10.46 1.36
CA PHE A 5 -8.66 -9.47 2.39
C PHE A 5 -8.23 -8.15 1.75
N HIS A 6 -8.84 -7.03 2.15
CA HIS A 6 -8.43 -5.71 1.68
C HIS A 6 -7.36 -5.12 2.61
N VAL A 7 -6.17 -4.87 2.08
CA VAL A 7 -5.01 -4.42 2.84
C VAL A 7 -4.54 -3.05 2.37
N GLY A 8 -4.48 -2.08 3.28
CA GLY A 8 -3.87 -0.78 3.04
C GLY A 8 -2.41 -0.77 3.50
N ILE A 9 -1.50 -0.20 2.71
CA ILE A 9 -0.08 -0.08 3.07
C ILE A 9 0.35 1.38 2.94
N SER A 10 0.88 1.95 4.02
CA SER A 10 1.43 3.31 4.05
C SER A 10 2.86 3.32 4.56
N GLY A 11 3.66 4.27 4.06
CA GLY A 11 5.08 4.41 4.38
C GLY A 11 5.76 5.44 3.47
N SER A 12 7.09 5.43 3.41
CA SER A 12 7.90 6.34 2.58
C SER A 12 7.94 5.88 1.09
N TYR A 13 6.82 5.42 0.54
CA TYR A 13 6.79 4.80 -0.79
C TYR A 13 6.48 5.78 -1.92
N GLY A 14 6.85 5.41 -3.16
CA GLY A 14 6.71 6.24 -4.36
C GLY A 14 7.64 7.45 -4.39
N GLY A 15 8.72 7.42 -3.60
CA GLY A 15 9.67 8.52 -3.46
C GLY A 15 11.04 8.26 -4.10
N THR A 16 11.09 7.33 -5.07
CA THR A 16 12.29 6.87 -5.80
C THR A 16 13.42 6.27 -4.93
N ASN A 17 13.22 6.16 -3.62
CA ASN A 17 14.15 5.50 -2.72
C ASN A 17 14.06 3.97 -2.88
N LEU A 18 15.08 3.37 -3.49
CA LEU A 18 15.10 1.93 -3.77
C LEU A 18 14.99 1.06 -2.51
N GLY A 19 15.49 1.53 -1.36
CA GLY A 19 15.37 0.82 -0.09
C GLY A 19 13.92 0.77 0.40
N ASP A 20 13.21 1.89 0.32
CA ASP A 20 11.78 1.95 0.67
C ASP A 20 10.96 1.08 -0.29
N GLU A 21 11.26 1.12 -1.60
CA GLU A 21 10.58 0.27 -2.58
C GLU A 21 10.89 -1.22 -2.34
N ALA A 22 12.09 -1.59 -1.88
CA ALA A 22 12.43 -2.97 -1.54
C ALA A 22 11.65 -3.46 -0.32
N ILE A 23 11.47 -2.61 0.70
CA ILE A 23 10.60 -2.91 1.85
C ILE A 23 9.17 -3.14 1.38
N LEU A 24 8.64 -2.25 0.55
CA LEU A 24 7.28 -2.38 0.00
C LEU A 24 7.11 -3.69 -0.78
N ALA A 25 8.06 -4.02 -1.66
CA ALA A 25 8.05 -5.26 -2.42
C ALA A 25 8.06 -6.51 -1.50
N GLY A 26 8.84 -6.48 -0.42
CA GLY A 26 8.85 -7.53 0.60
C GLY A 26 7.50 -7.72 1.27
N ILE A 27 6.87 -6.63 1.73
CA ILE A 27 5.54 -6.67 2.35
C ILE A 27 4.50 -7.25 1.38
N ILE A 28 4.45 -6.74 0.14
CA ILE A 28 3.51 -7.21 -0.90
C ILE A 28 3.71 -8.70 -1.18
N GLY A 29 4.96 -9.12 -1.33
CA GLY A 29 5.30 -10.52 -1.63
C GLY A 29 4.83 -11.47 -0.53
N GLU A 30 5.08 -11.15 0.73
CA GLU A 30 4.67 -11.99 1.86
C GLU A 30 3.16 -12.01 2.07
N LEU A 31 2.47 -10.89 1.90
CA LEU A 31 1.01 -10.83 1.96
C LEU A 31 0.36 -11.73 0.89
N ARG A 32 0.80 -11.61 -0.37
CA ARG A 32 0.28 -12.40 -1.50
C ARG A 32 0.59 -13.89 -1.38
N ARG A 33 1.72 -14.26 -0.76
CA ARG A 33 2.06 -15.67 -0.47
C ARG A 33 1.19 -16.27 0.62
N SER A 34 0.76 -15.45 1.59
CA SER A 34 0.08 -15.92 2.79
C SER A 34 -1.43 -15.95 2.63
N LEU A 35 -2.01 -15.00 1.90
CA LEU A 35 -3.46 -14.77 1.85
C LEU A 35 -3.91 -14.26 0.46
N PRO A 36 -5.15 -14.53 0.03
CA PRO A 36 -5.76 -13.83 -1.09
C PRO A 36 -6.05 -12.37 -0.68
N VAL A 37 -5.25 -11.44 -1.20
CA VAL A 37 -5.29 -10.02 -0.81
C VAL A 37 -5.56 -9.11 -2.02
N GLU A 38 -6.24 -8.00 -1.75
CA GLU A 38 -6.30 -6.83 -2.62
C GLU A 38 -5.61 -5.67 -1.90
N ILE A 39 -4.60 -5.07 -2.54
CA ILE A 39 -3.66 -4.15 -1.91
C ILE A 39 -3.89 -2.73 -2.42
N THR A 40 -4.01 -1.80 -1.47
CA THR A 40 -3.99 -0.35 -1.70
C THR A 40 -2.72 0.25 -1.10
N VAL A 41 -1.87 0.87 -1.92
CA VAL A 41 -0.65 1.55 -1.44
C VAL A 41 -0.85 3.06 -1.43
N PHE A 42 -0.59 3.69 -0.27
CA PHE A 42 -0.51 5.13 -0.13
C PHE A 42 0.87 5.60 -0.58
N SER A 43 0.94 6.22 -1.76
CA SER A 43 2.18 6.49 -2.48
C SER A 43 2.37 7.98 -2.82
N ARG A 44 3.63 8.44 -2.81
CA ARG A 44 4.02 9.77 -3.32
C ARG A 44 3.96 9.85 -4.84
N ASN A 45 4.11 8.72 -5.53
CA ASN A 45 3.98 8.57 -6.98
C ASN A 45 3.18 7.30 -7.29
N PRO A 46 1.84 7.37 -7.32
CA PRO A 46 0.98 6.20 -7.56
C PRO A 46 1.26 5.50 -8.89
N GLU A 47 1.61 6.25 -9.94
CA GLU A 47 1.87 5.68 -11.27
C GLU A 47 3.10 4.77 -11.24
N ASP A 48 4.23 5.23 -10.67
CA ASP A 48 5.42 4.38 -10.50
C ASP A 48 5.12 3.19 -9.59
N THR A 49 4.38 3.39 -8.49
CA THR A 49 4.02 2.29 -7.58
C THR A 49 3.19 1.21 -8.27
N LEU A 50 2.20 1.58 -9.09
CA LEU A 50 1.40 0.64 -9.86
C LEU A 50 2.26 -0.12 -10.86
N GLN A 51 3.10 0.58 -11.61
CA GLN A 51 3.96 -0.03 -12.63
C GLN A 51 5.00 -0.98 -12.02
N ARG A 52 5.63 -0.56 -10.92
CA ARG A 52 6.75 -1.27 -10.27
C ARG A 52 6.30 -2.47 -9.45
N HIS A 53 5.23 -2.32 -8.67
CA HIS A 53 4.79 -3.32 -7.69
C HIS A 53 3.54 -4.09 -8.09
N GLN A 54 2.86 -3.64 -9.16
CA GLN A 54 1.70 -4.31 -9.72
C GLN A 54 0.59 -4.53 -8.67
N VAL A 55 0.39 -3.55 -7.79
CA VAL A 55 -0.70 -3.54 -6.80
C VAL A 55 -2.01 -3.15 -7.44
N GLU A 56 -3.11 -3.50 -6.81
CA GLU A 56 -4.45 -3.27 -7.34
C GLU A 56 -4.81 -1.78 -7.29
N HIS A 57 -4.42 -1.08 -6.23
CA HIS A 57 -4.63 0.37 -6.10
C HIS A 57 -3.38 1.08 -5.57
N ALA A 58 -3.14 2.29 -6.08
CA ALA A 58 -2.22 3.22 -5.47
C ALA A 58 -2.86 4.61 -5.38
N VAL A 59 -2.74 5.26 -4.23
CA VAL A 59 -3.43 6.52 -3.93
C VAL A 59 -2.44 7.58 -3.46
N PRO A 60 -2.58 8.87 -3.86
CA PRO A 60 -1.66 9.91 -3.43
C PRO A 60 -1.66 10.13 -1.91
N VAL A 61 -0.48 10.10 -1.26
CA VAL A 61 -0.34 10.33 0.19
C VAL A 61 -0.97 11.65 0.65
N ARG A 62 -0.87 12.72 -0.15
CA ARG A 62 -1.45 14.04 0.19
C ARG A 62 -2.99 14.08 0.13
N GLN A 63 -3.62 13.12 -0.56
CA GLN A 63 -5.08 13.00 -0.64
C GLN A 63 -5.63 12.07 0.44
N ALA A 64 -4.79 11.21 1.02
CA ALA A 64 -5.14 10.30 2.12
C ALA A 64 -5.58 11.00 3.42
N LEU A 65 -5.36 12.32 3.54
CA LEU A 65 -5.75 13.15 4.69
C LEU A 65 -7.12 13.83 4.54
N ARG A 66 -7.85 13.60 3.44
CA ARG A 66 -9.18 14.16 3.22
C ARG A 66 -10.26 13.16 3.66
N ASP A 67 -11.33 13.65 4.29
CA ASP A 67 -12.44 12.82 4.81
C ASP A 67 -13.06 11.87 3.78
N GLU A 68 -13.02 12.25 2.50
CA GLU A 68 -13.50 11.43 1.37
C GLU A 68 -12.68 10.14 1.15
N MET A 69 -11.41 10.13 1.57
CA MET A 69 -10.52 8.95 1.51
C MET A 69 -10.53 8.11 2.81
N VAL A 70 -11.22 8.56 3.86
CA VAL A 70 -11.45 7.76 5.08
C VAL A 70 -12.50 6.66 4.82
N ALA A 71 -13.42 6.87 3.88
CA ALA A 71 -14.45 5.87 3.58
C ALA A 71 -13.87 4.55 3.00
N PRO A 72 -12.92 4.56 2.05
CA PRO A 72 -12.21 3.34 1.63
C PRO A 72 -11.31 2.73 2.72
N LEU A 73 -10.75 3.55 3.62
CA LEU A 73 -9.97 3.05 4.77
C LEU A 73 -10.83 2.24 5.75
N ARG A 74 -12.12 2.57 5.88
CA ARG A 74 -13.06 1.85 6.77
C ARG A 74 -13.37 0.43 6.33
N SER A 75 -13.19 0.11 5.05
CA SER A 75 -13.42 -1.24 4.52
C SER A 75 -12.18 -2.13 4.52
N LEU A 76 -11.03 -1.62 4.96
CA LEU A 76 -9.82 -2.42 5.08
C LEU A 76 -9.96 -3.45 6.21
N ASP A 77 -9.53 -4.68 5.95
CA ASP A 77 -9.38 -5.71 6.96
C ASP A 77 -8.07 -5.53 7.75
N LEU A 78 -7.06 -4.90 7.12
CA LEU A 78 -5.74 -4.65 7.69
C LEU A 78 -5.15 -3.34 7.13
N PHE A 79 -4.53 -2.56 8.01
CA PHE A 79 -3.69 -1.42 7.63
C PHE A 79 -2.27 -1.62 8.14
N VAL A 80 -1.31 -1.64 7.22
CA VAL A 80 0.12 -1.79 7.49
C VAL A 80 0.79 -0.43 7.42
N LEU A 81 1.30 0.04 8.56
CA LEU A 81 2.22 1.17 8.61
C LEU A 81 3.66 0.62 8.48
N GLY A 82 4.20 0.68 7.27
CA GLY A 82 5.53 0.18 6.93
C GLY A 82 6.68 1.11 7.36
N GLY A 83 7.91 0.67 7.12
CA GLY A 83 9.15 1.37 7.48
C GLY A 83 9.77 2.21 6.35
N GLY A 84 10.93 2.81 6.63
CA GLY A 84 11.64 3.73 5.74
C GLY A 84 11.67 5.16 6.31
N GLY A 85 12.52 5.41 7.31
CA GLY A 85 12.84 6.74 7.84
C GLY A 85 11.70 7.58 8.46
N ILE A 86 10.53 6.99 8.73
CA ILE A 86 9.38 7.73 9.30
C ILE A 86 9.34 7.62 10.85
N LEU A 87 10.17 6.77 11.47
CA LEU A 87 10.28 6.60 12.92
C LEU A 87 11.73 6.76 13.39
#